data_AF-A0A1G6EHV6-F1
#
_entry.id   AF-A0A1G6EHV6-F1
#
_cell.length_a   1.000
_cell.length_b   1.000
_cell.length_c   1.000
_cell.angle_alpha   90.00
_cell.angle_beta   90.00
_cell.angle_gamma   90.00
#
_symmetry.space_group_name_H-M   'P 1'
#
loop_
_entity.id
_entity.type
_entity.pdbx_description
1 polymer ?
#
loop_
_entity_poly.entity_id
_entity_poly.type
_entity_poly.pdbx_seq_one_letter_code
_entity_poly.pdbx_strand_id
1 'polypeptide(L)'
;MLNKFKLKSFLIVFIISFVFSCEEKKEDPAIAITADYQLQNDTYNAKLLKSRKENYLPLIALLKMDSTKMNFGSNEKNFLALRGDSIAPTFGAITKNDSIYEFEVYEDNLVKTLNDSIIKTMSLPLDSFGNSTPLRHKNIIWQIITRNDKPYLRVWDFANPEIENFKGFENYPLNTNMIFDGEFKYFQNKKSEDVDSQLGLKTITNFIGNVSFTYEGKSHSLDVGEGGFLMVNDFSSGNETYGGGRYMYLTLPEKDSIVTLDFNELYNPPCAFNKFTTCLYPPRQNEMPFKIEAGEKLKRN
;
A
#
# COMPACT_ATOMS: atom_id res chain seq x y z
N MET A 1 -37.04 89.28 17.51
CA MET A 1 -36.35 88.23 18.27
C MET A 1 -36.96 86.88 17.94
N LEU A 2 -36.11 85.96 17.50
CA LEU A 2 -36.21 84.50 17.46
C LEU A 2 -37.51 83.82 16.96
N ASN A 3 -37.53 83.12 15.83
CA ASN A 3 -36.84 81.87 15.46
C ASN A 3 -37.85 80.71 15.48
N LYS A 4 -38.12 80.10 14.32
CA LYS A 4 -38.01 78.65 14.05
C LYS A 4 -38.75 78.27 12.77
N PHE A 5 -37.94 78.04 11.73
CA PHE A 5 -38.25 77.21 10.57
C PHE A 5 -38.74 75.83 11.03
N LYS A 6 -39.83 75.31 10.44
CA LYS A 6 -40.12 73.87 10.41
C LYS A 6 -40.12 73.38 8.97
N LEU A 7 -39.11 72.55 8.73
CA LEU A 7 -38.74 71.86 7.50
C LEU A 7 -39.82 70.82 7.13
N LYS A 8 -40.28 70.81 5.87
CA LYS A 8 -41.16 69.76 5.33
C LYS A 8 -40.34 68.47 5.17
N SER A 9 -40.77 67.41 5.82
CA SER A 9 -40.16 66.07 5.70
C SER A 9 -40.58 65.45 4.37
N PHE A 10 -39.66 65.37 3.41
CA PHE A 10 -39.81 64.55 2.21
C PHE A 10 -39.24 63.17 2.54
N LEU A 11 -40.10 62.17 2.63
CA LEU A 11 -39.72 60.77 2.86
C LEU A 11 -39.19 60.21 1.53
N ILE A 12 -37.88 60.20 1.34
CA ILE A 12 -37.23 59.52 0.21
C ILE A 12 -37.08 58.04 0.61
N VAL A 13 -37.89 57.19 0.02
CA VAL A 13 -37.76 55.73 0.12
C VAL A 13 -36.62 55.30 -0.80
N PHE A 14 -35.47 54.97 -0.21
CA PHE A 14 -34.34 54.34 -0.92
C PHE A 14 -34.65 52.85 -1.10
N ILE A 15 -35.10 52.46 -2.29
CA ILE A 15 -35.21 51.04 -2.68
C ILE A 15 -33.79 50.56 -3.02
N ILE A 16 -33.16 49.86 -2.08
CA ILE A 16 -31.90 49.16 -2.31
C ILE A 16 -32.23 47.88 -3.08
N SER A 17 -32.06 47.92 -4.40
CA SER A 17 -32.09 46.73 -5.25
C SER A 17 -30.85 45.88 -4.95
N PHE A 18 -31.00 44.87 -4.09
CA PHE A 18 -30.03 43.79 -3.95
C PHE A 18 -29.99 42.99 -5.25
N VAL A 19 -29.02 43.30 -6.11
CA VAL A 19 -28.71 42.45 -7.26
C VAL A 19 -27.98 41.24 -6.70
N PHE A 20 -28.73 40.18 -6.38
CA PHE A 20 -28.16 38.84 -6.20
C PHE A 20 -27.61 38.42 -7.57
N SER A 21 -26.31 38.64 -7.77
CA SER A 21 -25.58 37.96 -8.84
C SER A 21 -25.47 36.50 -8.41
N CYS A 22 -26.39 35.67 -8.88
CA CYS A 22 -26.17 34.24 -8.96
C CYS A 22 -25.06 34.03 -9.98
N GLU A 23 -23.83 33.93 -9.49
CA GLU A 23 -22.77 33.30 -10.24
C GLU A 23 -23.09 31.81 -10.27
N GLU A 24 -23.80 31.37 -11.31
CA GLU A 24 -23.93 29.94 -11.62
C GLU A 24 -22.51 29.39 -11.75
N LYS A 25 -22.07 28.61 -10.75
CA LYS A 25 -20.97 27.68 -10.94
C LYS A 25 -21.32 26.84 -12.16
N LYS A 26 -20.64 27.10 -13.28
CA LYS A 26 -20.58 26.13 -14.38
C LYS A 26 -19.95 24.88 -13.78
N GLU A 27 -20.78 23.89 -13.47
CA GLU A 27 -20.31 22.52 -13.36
C GLU A 27 -19.67 22.21 -14.71
N ASP A 28 -18.34 22.04 -14.74
CA ASP A 28 -17.69 21.42 -15.89
C ASP A 28 -18.40 20.09 -16.12
N PRO A 29 -18.85 19.81 -17.37
CA PRO A 29 -19.56 18.57 -17.63
C PRO A 29 -18.62 17.42 -17.26
N ALA A 30 -19.00 16.66 -16.22
CA ALA A 30 -18.27 15.47 -15.79
C ALA A 30 -18.02 14.63 -17.04
N ILE A 31 -16.74 14.41 -17.38
CA ILE A 31 -16.34 13.57 -18.50
C ILE A 31 -17.04 12.23 -18.30
N ALA A 32 -17.88 11.83 -19.25
CA ALA A 32 -18.61 10.58 -19.13
C ALA A 32 -17.60 9.41 -19.07
N ILE A 33 -17.73 8.56 -18.05
CA ILE A 33 -16.95 7.32 -17.94
C ILE A 33 -17.25 6.46 -19.17
N THR A 34 -16.23 6.22 -19.99
CA THR A 34 -16.36 5.37 -21.17
C THR A 34 -16.37 3.89 -20.77
N ALA A 35 -17.00 3.04 -21.58
CA ALA A 35 -16.96 1.60 -21.38
C ALA A 35 -15.52 1.05 -21.38
N ASP A 36 -14.65 1.62 -22.23
CA ASP A 36 -13.25 1.25 -22.30
C ASP A 36 -12.49 1.59 -21.02
N TYR A 37 -12.74 2.77 -20.44
CA TYR A 37 -12.12 3.17 -19.18
C TYR A 37 -12.61 2.32 -18.00
N GLN A 38 -13.91 2.00 -17.95
CA GLN A 38 -14.44 1.05 -16.97
C GLN A 38 -13.75 -0.31 -17.08
N LEU A 39 -13.61 -0.85 -18.29
CA LEU A 39 -12.95 -2.14 -18.52
C LEU A 39 -11.48 -2.12 -18.13
N GLN A 40 -10.77 -1.00 -18.38
CA GLN A 40 -9.39 -0.83 -17.93
C GLN A 40 -9.29 -0.90 -16.40
N ASN A 41 -10.15 -0.16 -15.69
CA ASN A 41 -10.15 -0.16 -14.23
C ASN A 41 -10.54 -1.54 -13.65
N ASP A 42 -11.53 -2.21 -14.23
CA ASP A 42 -11.91 -3.56 -13.82
C ASP A 42 -10.75 -4.57 -14.02
N THR A 43 -10.03 -4.43 -15.13
CA THR A 43 -8.84 -5.24 -15.42
C THR A 43 -7.71 -4.96 -14.42
N TYR A 44 -7.50 -3.69 -14.06
CA TYR A 44 -6.53 -3.29 -13.05
C TYR A 44 -6.86 -3.91 -11.68
N ASN A 45 -8.12 -3.80 -11.25
CA ASN A 45 -8.59 -4.37 -9.99
C ASN A 45 -8.49 -5.92 -9.97
N ALA A 46 -8.78 -6.58 -11.09
CA ALA A 46 -8.60 -8.03 -11.22
C ALA A 46 -7.12 -8.44 -11.09
N LYS A 47 -6.19 -7.67 -11.67
CA LYS A 47 -4.75 -7.90 -11.52
C LYS A 47 -4.30 -7.71 -10.07
N LEU A 48 -4.79 -6.68 -9.38
CA LEU A 48 -4.52 -6.48 -7.95
C LEU A 48 -5.03 -7.68 -7.13
N LEU A 49 -6.28 -8.10 -7.32
CA LEU A 49 -6.86 -9.23 -6.61
C LEU A 49 -6.03 -10.51 -6.82
N LYS A 50 -5.64 -10.79 -8.06
CA LYS A 50 -4.77 -11.93 -8.39
C LYS A 50 -3.43 -11.83 -7.65
N SER A 51 -2.74 -10.69 -7.76
CA SER A 51 -1.46 -10.46 -7.08
C SER A 51 -1.56 -10.63 -5.56
N ARG A 52 -2.67 -10.22 -4.95
CA ARG A 52 -2.92 -10.42 -3.51
C ARG A 52 -3.02 -11.87 -3.13
N LYS A 53 -3.78 -12.66 -3.89
CA LYS A 53 -3.95 -14.10 -3.69
C LYS A 53 -2.65 -14.87 -3.87
N GLU A 54 -1.79 -14.43 -4.78
CA GLU A 54 -0.52 -15.10 -5.08
C GLU A 54 0.60 -14.73 -4.10
N ASN A 55 0.71 -13.46 -3.72
CA ASN A 55 1.92 -12.94 -3.06
C ASN A 55 1.74 -12.62 -1.57
N TYR A 56 0.53 -12.24 -1.16
CA TYR A 56 0.30 -11.64 0.16
C TYR A 56 -0.63 -12.49 1.03
N LEU A 57 -1.75 -12.98 0.52
CA LEU A 57 -2.68 -13.80 1.29
C LEU A 57 -2.10 -15.15 1.75
N PRO A 58 -1.16 -15.79 1.03
CA PRO A 58 -0.51 -16.98 1.56
C PRO A 58 0.39 -16.67 2.77
N LEU A 59 0.81 -15.43 2.99
CA LEU A 59 1.72 -15.09 4.07
C LEU A 59 1.05 -15.22 5.44
N ILE A 60 1.58 -16.08 6.30
CA ILE A 60 0.97 -16.48 7.60
C ILE A 60 1.88 -16.19 8.80
N ALA A 61 3.15 -15.85 8.56
CA ALA A 61 4.08 -15.52 9.64
C ALA A 61 5.28 -14.70 9.14
N LEU A 62 5.72 -13.76 9.98
CA LEU A 62 7.02 -13.09 9.90
C LEU A 62 7.60 -13.01 11.31
N LEU A 63 8.64 -13.78 11.56
CA LEU A 63 9.04 -14.17 12.92
C LEU A 63 10.49 -13.82 13.14
N LYS A 64 10.77 -12.96 14.12
CA LYS A 64 12.13 -12.52 14.42
C LYS A 64 12.95 -13.69 14.99
N MET A 65 14.15 -13.90 14.45
CA MET A 65 15.04 -14.98 14.86
C MET A 65 16.10 -14.46 15.85
N ASP A 66 15.74 -14.37 17.12
CA ASP A 66 16.61 -13.83 18.18
C ASP A 66 17.43 -14.90 18.94
N SER A 67 17.15 -16.19 18.70
CA SER A 67 17.83 -17.30 19.34
C SER A 67 18.82 -18.00 18.39
N THR A 68 19.86 -18.61 18.96
CA THR A 68 20.80 -19.46 18.21
C THR A 68 20.15 -20.75 17.72
N LYS A 69 19.03 -21.16 18.31
CA LYS A 69 18.21 -22.29 17.85
C LYS A 69 16.73 -21.96 17.94
N MET A 70 16.00 -22.29 16.89
CA MET A 70 14.56 -22.08 16.77
C MET A 70 13.91 -23.39 16.34
N ASN A 71 12.99 -23.91 17.15
CA ASN A 71 12.25 -25.13 16.82
C ASN A 71 11.08 -24.81 15.88
N PHE A 72 10.85 -25.71 14.94
CA PHE A 72 9.75 -25.69 13.97
C PHE A 72 8.74 -26.77 14.35
N GLY A 73 7.46 -26.41 14.31
CA GLY A 73 6.37 -27.33 14.60
C GLY A 73 5.09 -26.59 15.01
N SER A 74 4.01 -27.36 15.19
CA SER A 74 2.67 -26.85 15.51
C SER A 74 2.34 -26.76 17.00
N ASN A 75 3.22 -27.26 17.89
CA ASN A 75 3.07 -27.10 19.34
C ASN A 75 3.09 -25.61 19.71
N GLU A 76 2.33 -25.16 20.71
CA GLU A 76 2.27 -23.75 21.16
C GLU A 76 3.63 -23.17 21.61
N LYS A 77 4.60 -24.03 21.95
CA LYS A 77 6.00 -23.63 22.21
C LYS A 77 6.84 -23.44 20.94
N ASN A 78 6.32 -23.84 19.79
CA ASN A 78 6.91 -23.78 18.46
C ASN A 78 6.07 -22.83 17.58
N PHE A 79 6.74 -22.12 16.68
CA PHE A 79 6.28 -20.83 16.17
C PHE A 79 5.03 -20.83 15.26
N LEU A 80 4.56 -22.00 14.83
CA LEU A 80 3.56 -22.15 13.78
C LEU A 80 2.34 -22.92 14.30
N ALA A 81 1.59 -22.31 15.22
CA ALA A 81 0.20 -22.69 15.49
C ALA A 81 -0.68 -22.32 14.28
N LEU A 82 -0.44 -22.97 13.14
CA LEU A 82 -1.25 -22.86 11.95
C LEU A 82 -2.53 -23.65 12.17
N ARG A 83 -3.65 -23.06 11.78
CA ARG A 83 -4.95 -23.72 11.78
C ARG A 83 -4.86 -25.01 10.95
N GLY A 84 -4.90 -26.16 11.60
CA GLY A 84 -5.24 -27.47 11.02
C GLY A 84 -4.07 -28.28 10.42
N ASP A 85 -3.67 -29.33 11.14
CA ASP A 85 -3.22 -30.66 10.69
C ASP A 85 -2.02 -30.81 9.71
N SER A 86 -1.43 -29.72 9.23
CA SER A 86 -0.46 -29.83 8.13
C SER A 86 0.99 -30.03 8.58
N ILE A 87 1.36 -29.59 9.78
CA ILE A 87 2.71 -29.66 10.35
C ILE A 87 2.68 -30.43 11.68
N ALA A 88 3.63 -31.35 11.88
CA ALA A 88 3.79 -32.08 13.13
C ALA A 88 4.11 -31.15 14.34
N PRO A 89 3.73 -31.52 15.58
CA PRO A 89 4.05 -30.73 16.78
C PRO A 89 5.55 -30.45 16.94
N THR A 90 6.37 -31.43 16.57
CA THR A 90 7.83 -31.40 16.44
C THR A 90 8.19 -31.68 14.99
N PHE A 91 8.68 -30.67 14.27
CA PHE A 91 8.89 -30.78 12.82
C PHE A 91 10.37 -30.67 12.43
N GLY A 92 11.11 -29.80 13.10
CA GLY A 92 12.53 -29.59 12.83
C GLY A 92 13.10 -28.46 13.66
N ALA A 93 14.31 -28.02 13.35
CA ALA A 93 14.90 -26.83 13.93
C ALA A 93 15.77 -26.09 12.92
N ILE A 94 15.81 -24.77 13.05
CA ILE A 94 16.87 -23.94 12.47
C ILE A 94 17.87 -23.60 13.57
N THR A 95 19.13 -23.90 13.34
CA THR A 95 20.24 -23.51 14.20
C THR A 95 21.12 -22.51 13.45
N LYS A 96 21.52 -21.44 14.13
CA LYS A 96 22.49 -20.47 13.61
C LYS A 96 23.88 -20.84 14.13
N ASN A 97 24.80 -21.07 13.21
CA ASN A 97 26.20 -21.30 13.51
C ASN A 97 27.03 -20.22 12.77
N ASP A 98 27.57 -19.28 13.54
CA ASP A 98 28.16 -18.04 13.01
C ASP A 98 27.21 -17.28 12.06
N SER A 99 27.57 -17.19 10.78
CA SER A 99 26.81 -16.50 9.73
C SER A 99 25.91 -17.43 8.91
N ILE A 100 25.95 -18.74 9.18
CA ILE A 100 25.23 -19.75 8.40
C ILE A 100 24.10 -20.33 9.25
N TYR A 101 22.92 -20.48 8.64
CA TYR A 101 21.82 -21.21 9.25
C TYR A 101 21.81 -22.65 8.75
N GLU A 102 21.41 -23.58 9.60
CA GLU A 102 21.22 -24.97 9.24
C GLU A 102 19.83 -25.40 9.65
N PHE A 103 19.12 -26.06 8.74
CA PHE A 103 17.83 -26.66 9.02
C PHE A 103 17.98 -28.17 9.16
N GLU A 104 17.40 -28.71 10.22
CA GLU A 104 17.32 -30.14 10.51
C GLU A 104 15.85 -30.55 10.59
N VAL A 105 15.50 -31.62 9.87
CA VAL A 105 14.18 -32.23 9.90
C VAL A 105 14.12 -33.24 11.04
N TYR A 106 13.09 -33.16 11.88
CA TYR A 106 12.85 -34.13 12.93
C TYR A 106 11.95 -35.26 12.42
N GLU A 107 12.19 -36.47 12.95
CA GLU A 107 11.40 -37.66 12.64
C GLU A 107 11.37 -37.98 11.13
N ASP A 108 10.25 -38.54 10.65
CA ASP A 108 10.03 -38.90 9.24
C ASP A 108 9.26 -37.82 8.47
N ASN A 109 9.30 -36.57 8.95
CA ASN A 109 8.75 -35.45 8.21
C ASN A 109 9.43 -35.30 6.84
N LEU A 110 8.62 -34.94 5.83
CA LEU A 110 9.09 -34.77 4.45
C LEU A 110 9.31 -33.29 4.15
N VAL A 111 10.56 -32.87 4.00
CA VAL A 111 10.90 -31.51 3.57
C VAL A 111 11.59 -31.55 2.23
N LYS A 112 11.23 -30.60 1.37
CA LYS A 112 11.80 -30.47 0.03
C LYS A 112 12.35 -29.06 -0.21
N THR A 113 13.32 -28.96 -1.10
CA THR A 113 13.64 -27.68 -1.76
C THR A 113 12.55 -27.30 -2.77
N LEU A 114 12.61 -26.09 -3.32
CA LEU A 114 11.68 -25.70 -4.39
C LEU A 114 11.83 -26.54 -5.67
N ASN A 115 13.01 -27.14 -5.89
CA ASN A 115 13.29 -28.05 -7.00
C ASN A 115 12.97 -29.52 -6.65
N ASP A 116 12.09 -29.75 -5.67
CA ASP A 116 11.58 -31.07 -5.29
C ASP A 116 12.59 -32.07 -4.69
N SER A 117 13.80 -31.63 -4.38
CA SER A 117 14.81 -32.47 -3.71
C SER A 117 14.48 -32.66 -2.23
N ILE A 118 14.40 -33.91 -1.77
CA ILE A 118 14.11 -34.26 -0.37
C ILE A 118 15.37 -34.05 0.49
N ILE A 119 15.20 -33.45 1.66
CA ILE A 119 16.29 -33.16 2.60
C ILE A 119 15.99 -33.72 4.00
N LYS A 120 17.04 -34.11 4.72
CA LYS A 120 17.01 -34.36 6.18
C LYS A 120 17.73 -33.25 6.94
N THR A 121 18.81 -32.73 6.37
CA THR A 121 19.49 -31.52 6.82
C THR A 121 19.85 -30.65 5.62
N MET A 122 19.95 -29.34 5.80
CA MET A 122 20.38 -28.42 4.75
C MET A 122 21.01 -27.15 5.34
N SER A 123 22.15 -26.76 4.77
CA SER A 123 22.74 -25.44 5.01
C SER A 123 21.96 -24.37 4.25
N LEU A 124 21.69 -23.26 4.93
CA LEU A 124 20.88 -22.13 4.48
C LEU A 124 21.70 -20.84 4.60
N PRO A 125 22.77 -20.68 3.78
CA PRO A 125 23.47 -19.41 3.70
C PRO A 125 22.52 -18.31 3.18
N LEU A 126 22.76 -17.06 3.60
CA LEU A 126 22.04 -15.91 3.08
C LEU A 126 22.74 -15.37 1.82
N ASP A 127 21.97 -15.07 0.79
CA ASP A 127 22.46 -14.41 -0.42
C ASP A 127 22.81 -12.93 -0.17
N SER A 128 23.24 -12.23 -1.23
CA SER A 128 23.57 -10.79 -1.17
C SER A 128 22.38 -9.89 -0.80
N PHE A 129 21.16 -10.42 -0.90
CA PHE A 129 19.92 -9.74 -0.51
C PHE A 129 19.45 -10.17 0.90
N GLY A 130 20.24 -10.98 1.60
CA GLY A 130 19.97 -11.47 2.94
C GLY A 130 18.90 -12.54 3.01
N ASN A 131 18.66 -13.31 1.93
CA ASN A 131 17.65 -14.37 1.90
C ASN A 131 18.30 -15.77 1.79
N SER A 132 17.74 -16.75 2.50
CA SER A 132 18.12 -18.16 2.34
C SER A 132 17.41 -18.82 1.16
N THR A 133 17.83 -20.02 0.79
CA THR A 133 16.99 -20.89 -0.04
C THR A 133 15.66 -21.21 0.68
N PRO A 134 14.50 -21.15 0.00
CA PRO A 134 13.22 -21.57 0.57
C PRO A 134 13.12 -23.09 0.68
N LEU A 135 12.43 -23.54 1.74
CA LEU A 135 12.08 -24.94 1.97
C LEU A 135 10.56 -25.10 1.98
N ARG A 136 10.08 -26.30 1.63
CA ARG A 136 8.64 -26.59 1.60
C ARG A 136 8.27 -27.91 2.27
N HIS A 137 7.07 -27.92 2.83
CA HIS A 137 6.34 -29.10 3.28
C HIS A 137 4.87 -28.95 2.88
N LYS A 138 4.38 -29.85 2.01
CA LYS A 138 3.04 -29.75 1.43
C LYS A 138 2.81 -28.35 0.83
N ASN A 139 1.81 -27.62 1.32
CA ASN A 139 1.40 -26.25 0.98
C ASN A 139 2.17 -25.15 1.73
N ILE A 140 3.06 -25.51 2.67
CA ILE A 140 3.80 -24.56 3.48
C ILE A 140 5.18 -24.33 2.88
N ILE A 141 5.55 -23.07 2.70
CA ILE A 141 6.90 -22.63 2.33
C ILE A 141 7.44 -21.75 3.44
N TRP A 142 8.74 -21.86 3.74
CA TRP A 142 9.42 -20.93 4.63
C TRP A 142 10.80 -20.54 4.11
N GLN A 143 11.24 -19.36 4.51
CA GLN A 143 12.52 -18.78 4.11
C GLN A 143 13.04 -17.86 5.21
N ILE A 144 14.36 -17.87 5.43
CA ILE A 144 15.02 -16.85 6.25
C ILE A 144 15.25 -15.64 5.37
N ILE A 145 14.88 -14.47 5.87
CA ILE A 145 15.07 -13.18 5.22
C ILE A 145 15.71 -12.19 6.19
N THR A 146 16.38 -11.17 5.66
CA THR A 146 16.95 -10.10 6.46
C THR A 146 16.10 -8.83 6.30
N ARG A 147 15.83 -8.15 7.42
CA ARG A 147 15.19 -6.83 7.45
C ARG A 147 15.94 -5.94 8.42
N ASN A 148 16.54 -4.86 7.92
CA ASN A 148 17.44 -3.97 8.67
C ASN A 148 18.45 -4.75 9.52
N ASP A 149 19.24 -5.59 8.85
CA ASP A 149 20.30 -6.44 9.44
C ASP A 149 19.85 -7.46 10.49
N LYS A 150 18.54 -7.64 10.66
CA LYS A 150 17.96 -8.64 11.57
C LYS A 150 17.33 -9.79 10.78
N PRO A 151 17.59 -11.05 11.18
CA PRO A 151 17.00 -12.22 10.53
C PRO A 151 15.54 -12.43 10.97
N TYR A 152 14.70 -12.77 10.01
CA TYR A 152 13.32 -13.17 10.21
C TYR A 152 13.04 -14.45 9.44
N LEU A 153 12.24 -15.32 10.01
CA LEU A 153 11.63 -16.42 9.32
C LEU A 153 10.30 -15.95 8.73
N ARG A 154 10.19 -16.03 7.40
CA ARG A 154 8.95 -15.78 6.67
C ARG A 154 8.30 -17.10 6.30
N VAL A 155 6.99 -17.20 6.49
CA VAL A 155 6.24 -18.45 6.25
C VAL A 155 4.98 -18.16 5.44
N TRP A 156 4.75 -18.98 4.43
CA TRP A 156 3.58 -18.96 3.55
C TRP A 156 2.82 -20.28 3.63
N ASP A 157 1.49 -20.20 3.59
CA ASP A 157 0.56 -21.29 3.44
C ASP A 157 -0.32 -21.06 2.22
N PHE A 158 -0.09 -21.84 1.16
CA PHE A 158 -0.86 -21.77 -0.08
C PHE A 158 -2.22 -22.45 -0.01
N ALA A 159 -2.57 -23.07 1.13
CA ALA A 159 -3.91 -23.55 1.44
C ALA A 159 -4.65 -22.61 2.43
N ASN A 160 -4.11 -21.41 2.71
CA ASN A 160 -4.75 -20.44 3.60
C ASN A 160 -6.18 -20.10 3.10
N PRO A 161 -7.25 -20.36 3.88
CA PRO A 161 -8.62 -20.07 3.48
C PRO A 161 -8.88 -18.60 3.11
N GLU A 162 -8.07 -17.66 3.63
CA GLU A 162 -8.16 -16.24 3.25
C GLU A 162 -7.90 -16.01 1.75
N ILE A 163 -7.16 -16.89 1.07
CA ILE A 163 -6.93 -16.81 -0.39
C ILE A 163 -8.26 -16.90 -1.15
N GLU A 164 -9.15 -17.80 -0.73
CA GLU A 164 -10.46 -17.99 -1.38
C GLU A 164 -11.51 -17.01 -0.87
N ASN A 165 -11.48 -16.71 0.44
CA ASN A 165 -12.45 -15.83 1.08
C ASN A 165 -12.28 -14.36 0.71
N PHE A 166 -11.05 -13.91 0.41
CA PHE A 166 -10.80 -12.51 0.07
C PHE A 166 -11.29 -12.18 -1.35
N LYS A 167 -12.27 -11.25 -1.43
CA LYS A 167 -12.89 -10.78 -2.68
C LYS A 167 -12.42 -9.39 -3.12
N GLY A 168 -11.47 -8.79 -2.41
CA GLY A 168 -10.99 -7.43 -2.66
C GLY A 168 -11.63 -6.40 -1.71
N PHE A 169 -11.45 -5.14 -2.08
CA PHE A 169 -12.01 -3.99 -1.38
C PHE A 169 -13.15 -3.37 -2.19
N GLU A 170 -14.05 -2.68 -1.50
CA GLU A 170 -14.94 -1.73 -2.15
C GLU A 170 -14.09 -0.63 -2.80
N ASN A 171 -14.56 -0.11 -3.94
CA ASN A 171 -13.98 1.07 -4.57
C ASN A 171 -14.95 2.24 -4.43
N TYR A 172 -14.43 3.46 -4.47
CA TYR A 172 -15.24 4.60 -4.84
C TYR A 172 -15.83 4.39 -6.25
N PRO A 173 -16.99 4.98 -6.57
CA PRO A 173 -17.39 5.13 -7.97
C PRO A 173 -16.26 5.80 -8.75
N LEU A 174 -16.05 5.38 -10.00
CA LEU A 174 -15.06 6.00 -10.87
C LEU A 174 -15.30 7.51 -10.92
N ASN A 175 -14.22 8.28 -10.79
CA ASN A 175 -14.29 9.72 -10.64
C ASN A 175 -13.31 10.38 -11.61
N THR A 176 -13.83 10.92 -12.72
CA THR A 176 -13.02 11.60 -13.74
C THR A 176 -12.43 12.92 -13.24
N ASN A 177 -12.99 13.51 -12.19
CA ASN A 177 -12.45 14.73 -11.57
C ASN A 177 -11.22 14.44 -10.69
N MET A 178 -10.87 13.16 -10.53
CA MET A 178 -9.67 12.69 -9.82
C MET A 178 -8.62 12.12 -10.79
N ILE A 179 -8.75 12.45 -12.09
CA ILE A 179 -7.77 12.18 -13.13
C ILE A 179 -7.14 13.51 -13.52
N PHE A 180 -5.82 13.60 -13.43
CA PHE A 180 -5.08 14.84 -13.68
C PHE A 180 -4.02 14.65 -14.76
N ASP A 181 -3.83 15.69 -15.58
CA ASP A 181 -2.60 15.87 -16.32
C ASP A 181 -1.53 16.40 -15.35
N GLY A 182 -0.60 15.53 -14.97
CA GLY A 182 0.48 15.85 -14.06
C GLY A 182 1.77 16.20 -14.79
N GLU A 183 2.47 17.25 -14.38
CA GLU A 183 3.83 17.54 -14.83
C GLU A 183 4.83 16.70 -14.02
N PHE A 184 5.41 15.69 -14.64
CA PHE A 184 6.45 14.86 -14.02
C PHE A 184 7.84 15.41 -14.31
N LYS A 185 8.65 15.57 -13.25
CA LYS A 185 10.05 15.99 -13.33
C LYS A 185 10.95 15.05 -12.56
N TYR A 186 12.00 14.56 -13.22
CA TYR A 186 13.06 13.83 -12.56
C TYR A 186 13.88 14.75 -11.65
N PHE A 187 14.31 14.24 -10.50
CA PHE A 187 15.31 14.92 -9.69
C PHE A 187 16.69 14.80 -10.35
N GLN A 188 17.50 15.85 -10.24
CA GLN A 188 18.89 15.83 -10.72
C GLN A 188 19.70 14.71 -10.07
N ASN A 189 19.44 14.44 -8.78
CA ASN A 189 19.98 13.32 -8.03
C ASN A 189 18.82 12.61 -7.33
N LYS A 190 18.87 11.27 -7.23
CA LYS A 190 17.91 10.51 -6.43
C LYS A 190 17.93 11.01 -4.99
N LYS A 191 16.75 11.19 -4.40
CA LYS A 191 16.61 11.53 -2.98
C LYS A 191 16.37 10.23 -2.21
N SER A 192 17.29 9.87 -1.33
CA SER A 192 17.07 8.77 -0.38
C SER A 192 16.51 9.35 0.90
N GLU A 193 15.31 8.90 1.29
CA GLU A 193 14.63 9.37 2.48
C GLU A 193 14.24 8.21 3.38
N ASP A 194 14.39 8.43 4.69
CA ASP A 194 13.85 7.54 5.71
C ASP A 194 12.33 7.66 5.71
N VAL A 195 11.66 6.57 5.39
CA VAL A 195 10.22 6.42 5.55
C VAL A 195 9.95 5.42 6.66
N ASP A 196 8.93 5.72 7.47
CA ASP A 196 8.49 4.81 8.50
C ASP A 196 7.83 3.59 7.85
N SER A 197 7.98 2.43 8.49
CA SER A 197 7.32 1.19 8.06
C SER A 197 6.43 0.61 9.15
N GLN A 198 5.51 -0.27 8.76
CA GLN A 198 4.60 -0.93 9.72
C GLN A 198 5.33 -1.68 10.85
N LEU A 199 6.57 -2.14 10.62
CA LEU A 199 7.36 -2.82 11.65
C LEU A 199 7.95 -1.86 12.70
N GLY A 200 7.62 -0.56 12.64
CA GLY A 200 8.22 0.47 13.51
C GLY A 200 9.70 0.73 13.17
N LEU A 201 10.12 0.32 11.97
CA LEU A 201 11.48 0.45 11.47
C LEU A 201 11.52 1.52 10.39
N LYS A 202 12.57 2.34 10.39
CA LYS A 202 12.87 3.22 9.25
C LYS A 202 13.43 2.40 8.10
N THR A 203 12.95 2.66 6.90
CA THR A 203 13.45 2.08 5.65
C THR A 203 13.78 3.21 4.69
N ILE A 204 14.85 3.06 3.92
CA ILE A 204 15.25 4.05 2.92
C ILE A 204 14.42 3.81 1.65
N THR A 205 13.72 4.85 1.20
CA THR A 205 13.11 4.89 -0.14
C THR A 205 13.85 5.84 -1.03
N ASN A 206 14.05 5.47 -2.29
CA ASN A 206 14.66 6.32 -3.30
C ASN A 206 13.57 6.97 -4.15
N PHE A 207 13.44 8.28 -4.00
CA PHE A 207 12.61 9.11 -4.87
C PHE A 207 13.41 9.59 -6.08
N ILE A 208 12.80 9.48 -7.25
CA ILE A 208 13.41 9.76 -8.55
C ILE A 208 12.90 11.05 -9.18
N GLY A 209 11.79 11.58 -8.70
CA GLY A 209 11.16 12.78 -9.23
C GLY A 209 9.90 13.15 -8.46
N ASN A 210 9.17 14.13 -8.98
CA ASN A 210 7.83 14.45 -8.51
C ASN A 210 6.86 14.61 -9.68
N VAL A 211 5.59 14.39 -9.39
CA VAL A 211 4.47 14.74 -10.29
C VAL A 211 3.70 15.89 -9.64
N SER A 212 3.57 17.00 -10.37
CA SER A 212 2.84 18.18 -9.93
C SER A 212 1.53 18.33 -10.71
N PHE A 213 0.44 18.67 -10.03
CA PHE A 213 -0.89 18.81 -10.64
C PHE A 213 -1.67 19.95 -9.96
N THR A 214 -2.80 20.35 -10.55
CA THR A 214 -3.66 21.39 -9.99
C THR A 214 -5.00 20.81 -9.54
N TYR A 215 -5.39 21.10 -8.30
CA TYR A 215 -6.70 20.76 -7.76
C TYR A 215 -7.32 22.02 -7.12
N GLU A 216 -8.56 22.35 -7.49
CA GLU A 216 -9.27 23.55 -7.03
C GLU A 216 -8.43 24.86 -7.13
N GLY A 217 -7.69 24.99 -8.24
CA GLY A 217 -6.84 26.17 -8.50
C GLY A 217 -5.55 26.25 -7.68
N LYS A 218 -5.22 25.22 -6.89
CA LYS A 218 -3.97 25.12 -6.12
C LYS A 218 -3.06 24.05 -6.70
N SER A 219 -1.77 24.34 -6.74
CA SER A 219 -0.75 23.37 -7.15
C SER A 219 -0.42 22.43 -5.98
N HIS A 220 -0.37 21.14 -6.29
CA HIS A 220 0.02 20.05 -5.41
C HIS A 220 1.10 19.22 -6.09
N SER A 221 1.90 18.50 -5.30
CA SER A 221 2.96 17.63 -5.81
C SER A 221 3.07 16.35 -4.98
N LEU A 222 3.45 15.26 -5.63
CA LEU A 222 3.74 13.98 -5.01
C LEU A 222 5.14 13.54 -5.44
N ASP A 223 6.00 13.21 -4.49
CA ASP A 223 7.29 12.58 -4.79
C ASP A 223 7.05 11.13 -5.21
N VAL A 224 7.76 10.72 -6.27
CA VAL A 224 7.61 9.43 -6.95
C VAL A 224 8.89 8.61 -6.75
N GLY A 225 8.72 7.39 -6.27
CA GLY A 225 9.78 6.40 -6.05
C GLY A 225 10.24 5.71 -7.34
N GLU A 226 11.30 4.89 -7.20
CA GLU A 226 11.76 4.01 -8.27
C GLU A 226 10.62 3.14 -8.85
N GLY A 227 10.65 2.92 -10.17
CA GLY A 227 9.63 2.15 -10.88
C GLY A 227 8.24 2.81 -10.90
N GLY A 228 8.14 4.10 -10.55
CA GLY A 228 6.88 4.85 -10.54
C GLY A 228 6.08 4.69 -9.26
N PHE A 229 6.67 4.06 -8.23
CA PHE A 229 5.98 3.80 -6.97
C PHE A 229 5.56 5.10 -6.27
N LEU A 230 4.27 5.25 -6.02
CA LEU A 230 3.71 6.44 -5.42
C LEU A 230 2.90 6.03 -4.18
N MET A 231 3.16 6.71 -3.06
CA MET A 231 2.44 6.55 -1.80
C MET A 231 1.67 7.83 -1.52
N VAL A 232 0.38 7.74 -1.16
CA VAL A 232 -0.47 8.91 -0.85
C VAL A 232 -1.14 8.73 0.50
N ASN A 233 -1.15 9.80 1.26
CA ASN A 233 -2.07 9.98 2.38
C ASN A 233 -2.99 11.16 2.05
N ASP A 234 -4.24 11.14 2.51
CA ASP A 234 -5.21 12.20 2.21
C ASP A 234 -6.30 12.26 3.31
N PHE A 235 -7.19 13.24 3.28
CA PHE A 235 -8.21 13.41 4.34
C PHE A 235 -9.26 12.29 4.44
N SER A 236 -9.31 11.36 3.48
CA SER A 236 -10.12 10.13 3.59
C SER A 236 -9.46 9.03 4.45
N SER A 237 -8.14 9.13 4.66
CA SER A 237 -7.33 8.09 5.29
C SER A 237 -7.68 7.87 6.76
N GLY A 238 -7.92 6.62 7.14
CA GLY A 238 -8.30 6.21 8.50
C GLY A 238 -9.80 6.34 8.79
N ASN A 239 -10.58 6.90 7.86
CA ASN A 239 -12.04 6.98 7.96
C ASN A 239 -12.71 6.14 6.85
N GLU A 240 -12.45 6.48 5.59
CA GLU A 240 -13.05 5.81 4.43
C GLU A 240 -12.06 4.89 3.71
N THR A 241 -10.78 5.25 3.74
CA THR A 241 -9.66 4.52 3.13
C THR A 241 -8.66 4.05 4.19
N TYR A 242 -7.71 3.18 3.81
CA TYR A 242 -6.75 2.62 4.76
C TYR A 242 -5.88 3.71 5.39
N GLY A 243 -5.83 3.76 6.73
CA GLY A 243 -5.15 4.81 7.48
C GLY A 243 -3.63 4.83 7.34
N GLY A 244 -3.01 3.77 6.82
CA GLY A 244 -1.58 3.77 6.47
C GLY A 244 -1.26 4.38 5.11
N GLY A 245 -2.26 4.97 4.43
CA GLY A 245 -2.13 5.48 3.07
C GLY A 245 -2.39 4.44 1.99
N ARG A 246 -2.43 4.89 0.74
CA ARG A 246 -2.69 4.08 -0.46
C ARG A 246 -1.53 4.21 -1.44
N TYR A 247 -1.41 3.21 -2.30
CA TYR A 247 -0.34 3.13 -3.29
C TYR A 247 -0.89 3.22 -4.70
N MET A 248 -0.05 3.64 -5.64
CA MET A 248 -0.25 3.46 -7.08
C MET A 248 1.10 3.39 -7.78
N TYR A 249 1.11 3.05 -9.07
CA TYR A 249 2.31 3.09 -9.90
C TYR A 249 2.09 4.01 -11.09
N LEU A 250 2.88 5.07 -11.17
CA LEU A 250 2.89 5.98 -12.30
C LEU A 250 3.65 5.33 -13.47
N THR A 251 3.09 5.41 -14.68
CA THR A 251 3.85 5.06 -15.89
C THR A 251 4.92 6.13 -16.11
N LEU A 252 6.18 5.76 -15.91
CA LEU A 252 7.29 6.70 -16.01
C LEU A 252 7.58 7.09 -17.47
N PRO A 253 7.69 8.39 -17.77
CA PRO A 253 8.14 8.86 -19.08
C PRO A 253 9.66 8.74 -19.22
N GLU A 254 10.18 8.67 -20.44
CA GLU A 254 11.65 8.60 -20.69
C GLU A 254 12.39 9.86 -20.22
N LYS A 255 11.69 10.99 -20.12
CA LYS A 255 12.19 12.31 -19.70
C LYS A 255 11.04 13.10 -19.06
N ASP A 256 11.34 14.24 -18.48
CA ASP A 256 10.33 15.17 -17.97
C ASP A 256 9.21 15.38 -19.00
N SER A 257 7.97 15.15 -18.58
CA SER A 257 6.80 15.12 -19.46
C SER A 257 5.50 15.30 -18.66
N ILE A 258 4.43 15.64 -19.37
CA ILE A 258 3.08 15.43 -18.86
C ILE A 258 2.80 13.93 -18.81
N VAL A 259 2.19 13.49 -17.72
CA VAL A 259 1.76 12.11 -17.43
C VAL A 259 0.32 12.12 -16.93
N THR A 260 -0.41 11.05 -17.15
CA THR A 260 -1.73 10.89 -16.53
C THR A 260 -1.57 10.40 -15.09
N LEU A 261 -2.07 11.17 -14.14
CA LEU A 261 -2.20 10.81 -12.74
C LEU A 261 -3.66 10.44 -12.45
N ASP A 262 -3.95 9.14 -12.50
CA ASP A 262 -5.30 8.60 -12.27
C ASP A 262 -5.43 8.04 -10.84
N PHE A 263 -6.05 8.80 -9.95
CA PHE A 263 -6.25 8.35 -8.57
C PHE A 263 -7.30 7.25 -8.42
N ASN A 264 -8.03 6.88 -9.48
CA ASN A 264 -8.88 5.69 -9.45
C ASN A 264 -8.06 4.40 -9.34
N GLU A 265 -6.77 4.44 -9.67
CA GLU A 265 -5.84 3.33 -9.49
C GLU A 265 -5.22 3.25 -8.09
N LEU A 266 -5.56 4.16 -7.16
CA LEU A 266 -5.09 4.07 -5.78
C LEU A 266 -5.62 2.81 -5.11
N TYR A 267 -4.72 2.00 -4.57
CA TYR A 267 -5.07 0.74 -3.92
C TYR A 267 -4.49 0.63 -2.51
N ASN A 268 -5.14 -0.17 -1.67
CA ASN A 268 -4.70 -0.42 -0.32
C ASN A 268 -3.42 -1.28 -0.31
N PRO A 269 -2.38 -0.88 0.44
CA PRO A 269 -1.14 -1.62 0.54
C PRO A 269 -1.37 -2.99 1.21
N PRO A 270 -0.43 -3.96 1.05
CA PRO A 270 -0.57 -5.30 1.63
C PRO A 270 -0.90 -5.34 3.12
N CYS A 271 -0.43 -4.36 3.87
CA CYS A 271 -0.66 -4.20 5.30
C CYS A 271 -2.12 -3.98 5.69
N ALA A 272 -2.95 -3.51 4.76
CA ALA A 272 -4.38 -3.35 4.96
C ALA A 272 -5.14 -4.69 5.07
N PHE A 273 -4.55 -5.78 4.59
CA PHE A 273 -5.20 -7.10 4.62
C PHE A 273 -4.30 -8.24 5.09
N ASN A 274 -3.00 -8.00 5.28
CA ASN A 274 -2.08 -8.98 5.86
C ASN A 274 -1.05 -8.31 6.79
N LYS A 275 -1.12 -8.65 8.08
CA LYS A 275 -0.26 -8.11 9.16
C LYS A 275 1.21 -8.56 9.13
N PHE A 276 1.56 -9.54 8.31
CA PHE A 276 2.92 -10.08 8.21
C PHE A 276 3.73 -9.40 7.10
N THR A 277 3.13 -8.41 6.43
CA THR A 277 3.76 -7.65 5.35
C THR A 277 4.54 -6.46 5.93
N THR A 278 5.35 -5.80 5.10
CA THR A 278 6.17 -4.66 5.52
C THR A 278 5.94 -3.54 4.52
N CYS A 279 5.03 -2.64 4.85
CA CYS A 279 4.69 -1.49 4.01
C CYS A 279 5.33 -0.22 4.56
N LEU A 280 5.54 0.72 3.65
CA LEU A 280 6.07 2.04 3.91
C LEU A 280 4.88 2.99 4.11
N TYR A 281 5.02 3.94 5.00
CA TYR A 281 4.05 5.02 5.13
C TYR A 281 4.38 6.13 4.12
N PRO A 282 3.36 6.78 3.53
CA PRO A 282 3.57 7.94 2.67
C PRO A 282 4.39 9.00 3.42
N PRO A 283 5.41 9.61 2.78
CA PRO A 283 6.17 10.68 3.39
C PRO A 283 5.30 11.94 3.48
N ARG A 284 5.72 12.90 4.32
CA ARG A 284 4.94 14.11 4.61
C ARG A 284 4.60 14.93 3.36
N GLN A 285 5.52 15.00 2.40
CA GLN A 285 5.29 15.71 1.14
C GLN A 285 4.21 15.06 0.26
N ASN A 286 3.84 13.80 0.53
CA ASN A 286 2.77 13.09 -0.17
C ASN A 286 1.44 13.06 0.60
N GLU A 287 1.27 13.94 1.59
CA GLU A 287 0.01 14.15 2.29
C GLU A 287 -0.83 15.20 1.58
N MET A 288 -1.95 14.79 0.99
CA MET A 288 -2.87 15.68 0.30
C MET A 288 -3.87 16.32 1.29
N PRO A 289 -4.03 17.66 1.27
CA PRO A 289 -4.87 18.38 2.22
C PRO A 289 -6.35 18.40 1.81
N PHE A 290 -6.82 17.34 1.14
CA PHE A 290 -8.19 17.16 0.67
C PHE A 290 -8.51 15.67 0.59
N LYS A 291 -9.79 15.31 0.38
CA LYS A 291 -10.18 13.91 0.19
C LYS A 291 -9.98 13.50 -1.26
N ILE A 292 -9.32 12.37 -1.47
CA ILE A 292 -9.25 11.74 -2.79
C ILE A 292 -10.34 10.67 -2.87
N GLU A 293 -11.51 11.06 -3.36
CA GLU A 293 -12.70 10.22 -3.54
C GLU A 293 -12.62 9.38 -4.82
N ALA A 294 -11.57 8.58 -4.93
CA ALA A 294 -11.27 7.68 -6.05
C ALA A 294 -10.46 6.48 -5.54
N GLY A 295 -10.52 5.33 -6.23
CA GLY A 295 -9.77 4.12 -5.88
C GLY A 295 -10.35 3.30 -4.74
N GLU A 296 -9.53 2.46 -4.12
CA GLU A 296 -9.99 1.53 -3.08
C GLU A 296 -10.31 2.22 -1.75
N LYS A 297 -11.38 1.73 -1.12
CA LYS A 297 -11.80 2.05 0.25
C LYS A 297 -11.30 0.99 1.23
N LEU A 298 -11.41 1.24 2.53
CA LEU A 298 -10.99 0.28 3.56
C LEU A 298 -11.93 -0.95 3.67
N LYS A 299 -13.21 -0.78 3.33
CA LYS A 299 -14.22 -1.83 3.46
C LYS A 299 -13.96 -2.97 2.45
N ARG A 300 -14.04 -4.22 2.91
CA ARG A 300 -13.91 -5.41 2.06
C ARG A 300 -15.23 -5.73 1.36
N ASN A 301 -15.15 -6.34 0.18
CA ASN A 301 -16.29 -6.93 -0.55
C ASN A 301 -16.75 -8.25 0.08
#